data_AF-A0A968JBV6-F1
#
_entry.id   AF-A0A968JBV6-F1
#
_cell.length_a   1.000
_cell.length_b   1.000
_cell.length_c   1.000
_cell.angle_alpha   90.00
_cell.angle_beta   90.00
_cell.angle_gamma   90.00
#
_symmetry.space_group_name_H-M   'P 1'
#
loop_
_entity.id
_entity.type
_entity.pdbx_description
1 polymer ?
#
loop_
_entity_poly.entity_id
_entity_poly.type
_entity_poly.pdbx_seq_one_letter_code
_entity_poly.pdbx_strand_id
1 'polypeptide(L)'
;MFFAGVDNEGYFFRVPPLGSCLGNIIEYIGIRNQLEYLITGKSKIARCGLGIEDAGFADPGFHGRMTIEIRIQIFLIQLYLDQE
;
A
#
# COMPACT_ATOMS: atom_id res chain seq x y z
N MET A 1 17.21 -7.76 0.06
CA MET A 1 17.58 -6.69 -0.88
C MET A 1 16.32 -6.28 -1.64
N PHE A 2 16.04 -4.99 -1.74
CA PHE A 2 14.97 -4.48 -2.60
C PHE A 2 15.44 -4.46 -4.05
N PHE A 3 14.57 -4.82 -4.97
CA PHE A 3 14.88 -4.82 -6.39
C PHE A 3 13.71 -4.21 -7.17
N ALA A 4 14.01 -3.28 -8.07
CA ALA A 4 13.06 -2.74 -9.03
C ALA A 4 13.32 -3.36 -10.40
N GLY A 5 12.28 -3.68 -11.16
CA GLY A 5 12.40 -4.26 -12.48
C GLY A 5 11.19 -3.99 -13.36
N VAL A 6 11.23 -4.52 -14.58
CA VAL A 6 10.12 -4.51 -15.55
C VAL A 6 9.98 -5.90 -16.14
N ASP A 7 8.74 -6.38 -16.28
CA ASP A 7 8.40 -7.58 -17.02
C ASP A 7 7.13 -7.35 -17.88
N ASN A 8 6.50 -8.41 -18.38
CA ASN A 8 5.33 -8.30 -19.25
C ASN A 8 4.09 -7.69 -18.56
N GLU A 9 4.03 -7.69 -17.23
CA GLU A 9 2.94 -7.10 -16.44
C GLU A 9 3.24 -5.63 -16.06
N GLY A 10 4.48 -5.15 -16.28
CA GLY A 10 4.88 -3.76 -16.08
C GLY A 10 6.02 -3.58 -15.06
N TYR A 11 6.13 -2.37 -14.53
CA TYR A 11 7.13 -2.04 -13.51
C TYR A 11 6.76 -2.64 -12.16
N PHE A 12 7.75 -3.18 -11.45
CA PHE A 12 7.54 -3.78 -10.15
C PHE A 12 8.65 -3.47 -9.14
N PHE A 13 8.29 -3.58 -7.86
CA PHE A 13 9.22 -3.64 -6.74
C PHE A 13 9.12 -4.99 -6.04
N ARG A 14 10.26 -5.65 -5.83
CA ARG A 14 10.38 -6.83 -4.97
C ARG A 14 10.76 -6.41 -3.57
N VAL A 15 9.91 -6.80 -2.62
CA VAL A 15 10.14 -6.60 -1.20
C VAL A 15 10.48 -7.95 -0.58
N PRO A 16 11.63 -8.09 0.09
CA PRO A 16 12.02 -9.35 0.71
C PRO A 16 11.12 -9.70 1.90
N PRO A 17 11.12 -10.96 2.36
CA PRO A 17 10.50 -11.34 3.63
C PRO A 17 10.97 -10.42 4.77
N LEU A 18 10.05 -10.07 5.68
CA LEU A 18 10.26 -9.13 6.79
C LEU A 18 10.62 -7.70 6.36
N GLY A 19 10.61 -7.40 5.06
CA GLY A 19 10.83 -6.07 4.52
C GLY A 19 9.60 -5.17 4.67
N SER A 20 9.83 -3.86 4.63
CA SER A 20 8.78 -2.85 4.59
C SER A 20 9.07 -1.77 3.57
N CYS A 21 8.03 -1.17 3.01
CA CYS A 21 8.15 -0.01 2.13
C CYS A 21 6.99 0.96 2.34
N LEU A 22 7.19 2.20 1.90
CA LEU A 22 6.15 3.22 1.84
C LEU A 22 5.67 3.36 0.40
N GLY A 23 4.37 3.54 0.24
CA GLY A 23 3.74 3.88 -1.03
C GLY A 23 2.67 4.93 -0.83
N ASN A 24 2.08 5.39 -1.92
CA ASN A 24 0.83 6.16 -1.86
C ASN A 24 -0.25 5.40 -2.61
N ILE A 25 -1.51 5.54 -2.17
CA ILE A 25 -2.64 5.14 -3.01
C ILE A 25 -2.66 5.97 -4.30
N ILE A 26 -3.26 5.42 -5.34
CA ILE A 26 -3.37 6.07 -6.66
C ILE A 26 -4.37 7.23 -6.56
N GLU A 27 -5.49 6.96 -5.91
CA GLU A 27 -6.64 7.85 -5.80
C GLU A 27 -6.34 9.07 -4.91
N TYR A 28 -6.84 10.23 -5.35
CA TYR A 28 -6.91 11.41 -4.50
C TYR A 28 -8.23 11.39 -3.72
N ILE A 29 -8.15 11.33 -2.40
CA ILE A 29 -9.34 11.28 -1.54
C ILE A 29 -9.58 12.63 -0.87
N GLY A 30 -10.86 12.98 -0.73
CA GLY A 30 -11.32 14.14 0.02
C GLY A 30 -12.35 13.71 1.06
N ILE A 31 -12.06 13.96 2.33
CA ILE A 31 -12.89 13.59 3.47
C ILE A 31 -13.59 14.84 3.97
N ARG A 32 -14.91 14.75 4.20
CA ARG A 32 -15.68 15.87 4.78
C ARG A 32 -15.28 16.10 6.23
N ASN A 33 -15.34 17.36 6.69
CA ASN A 33 -14.93 17.77 8.04
C ASN A 33 -15.68 17.10 9.22
N GLN A 34 -16.68 16.27 8.95
CA GLN A 34 -17.50 15.58 9.98
C GLN A 34 -17.42 14.05 9.86
N LEU A 35 -16.51 13.53 9.03
CA LEU A 35 -16.32 12.10 8.81
C LEU A 35 -14.86 11.73 9.07
N GLU A 36 -14.65 10.56 9.65
CA GLU A 36 -13.35 9.91 9.77
C GLU A 36 -13.41 8.61 8.97
N TYR A 37 -12.32 8.26 8.29
CA TYR A 37 -12.27 7.07 7.44
C TYR A 37 -11.29 6.07 8.04
N LEU A 38 -11.74 4.82 8.18
CA LEU A 38 -10.88 3.69 8.50
C LEU A 38 -10.30 3.12 7.21
N ILE A 39 -8.98 3.04 7.15
CA ILE A 39 -8.25 2.40 6.05
C ILE A 39 -7.80 1.04 6.51
N THR A 40 -8.04 0.04 5.67
CA THR A 40 -7.71 -1.34 6.01
C THR A 40 -7.28 -2.11 4.78
N GLY A 41 -6.30 -2.98 4.96
CA GLY A 41 -5.85 -3.90 3.91
C GLY A 41 -6.96 -4.87 3.51
N LYS A 42 -7.00 -5.23 2.22
CA LYS A 42 -7.92 -6.27 1.73
C LYS A 42 -7.53 -7.64 2.30
N SER A 43 -8.50 -8.35 2.88
CA SER A 43 -8.30 -9.69 3.46
C SER A 43 -7.61 -10.69 2.50
N LYS A 44 -7.88 -10.60 1.19
CA LYS A 44 -7.23 -11.44 0.17
C LYS A 44 -5.71 -11.22 0.12
N ILE A 45 -5.27 -9.98 0.25
CA ILE A 45 -3.85 -9.59 0.21
C ILE A 45 -3.16 -9.97 1.52
N ALA A 46 -3.83 -9.77 2.65
CA ALA A 46 -3.34 -10.18 3.97
C ALA A 46 -2.97 -11.68 4.02
N ARG A 47 -3.80 -12.54 3.42
CA ARG A 47 -3.53 -13.99 3.34
C ARG A 47 -2.32 -14.37 2.48
N CYS A 48 -1.82 -13.46 1.63
CA CYS A 48 -0.58 -13.65 0.89
C CYS A 48 0.67 -13.26 1.72
N GLY A 49 0.50 -12.84 2.97
CA GLY A 49 1.61 -12.41 3.84
C GLY A 49 2.02 -10.95 3.65
N LEU A 50 1.13 -10.12 3.10
CA LEU A 50 1.31 -8.67 2.97
C LEU A 50 0.35 -7.94 3.92
N GLY A 51 0.91 -7.22 4.89
CA GLY A 51 0.18 -6.30 5.76
C GLY A 51 0.18 -4.88 5.20
N ILE A 52 -0.95 -4.20 5.36
CA ILE A 52 -1.03 -2.74 5.30
C ILE A 52 -1.08 -2.28 6.76
N GLU A 53 -0.08 -1.53 7.19
CA GLU A 53 0.18 -1.15 8.58
C GLU A 53 0.05 0.37 8.77
N ASP A 54 -0.69 1.06 7.89
CA ASP A 54 -0.94 2.48 8.06
C ASP A 54 -1.66 2.74 9.39
N ALA A 55 -1.57 3.98 9.90
CA ALA A 55 -2.17 4.37 11.18
C ALA A 55 -3.71 4.22 11.23
N GLY A 56 -4.34 3.75 10.16
CA GLY A 56 -5.71 3.23 10.14
C GLY A 56 -6.78 4.29 10.07
N PHE A 57 -6.48 5.56 10.33
CA PHE A 57 -7.47 6.65 10.29
C PHE A 57 -7.00 7.83 9.47
N ALA A 58 -7.93 8.39 8.68
CA ALA A 58 -7.76 9.68 8.04
C ALA A 58 -8.66 10.73 8.70
N ASP A 59 -8.03 11.84 9.10
CA ASP A 59 -8.68 12.92 9.82
C ASP A 59 -9.81 13.57 9.01
N PRO A 60 -10.87 14.07 9.69
CA PRO A 60 -11.88 14.88 9.04
C PRO A 60 -11.28 16.10 8.33
N GLY A 61 -11.66 16.29 7.07
CA GLY A 61 -11.11 17.36 6.24
C GLY A 61 -9.83 17.00 5.49
N PHE A 62 -9.32 15.77 5.59
CA PHE A 62 -8.17 15.32 4.80
C PHE A 62 -8.45 15.41 3.29
N HIS A 63 -7.50 15.99 2.55
CA HIS A 63 -7.50 16.02 1.09
C HIS A 63 -6.10 15.69 0.59
N GLY A 64 -5.95 14.57 -0.11
CA GLY A 64 -4.63 14.13 -0.55
C GLY A 64 -4.61 12.71 -1.09
N ARG A 65 -3.41 12.28 -1.50
CA ARG A 65 -3.09 10.86 -1.64
C ARG A 65 -2.60 10.36 -0.30
N MET A 66 -3.19 9.27 0.16
CA MET A 66 -2.79 8.64 1.40
C MET A 66 -1.48 7.88 1.25
N THR A 67 -0.57 8.08 2.20
CA THR A 67 0.60 7.23 2.35
C THR A 67 0.22 5.92 3.03
N ILE A 68 0.66 4.80 2.46
CA ILE A 68 0.43 3.46 2.98
C ILE A 68 1.75 2.83 3.42
N GLU A 69 1.74 2.17 4.58
CA GLU A 69 2.86 1.37 5.06
C GLU A 69 2.64 -0.09 4.69
N ILE A 70 3.53 -0.66 3.89
CA ILE A 70 3.45 -2.04 3.43
C ILE A 70 4.49 -2.87 4.18
N ARG A 71 4.05 -3.98 4.79
CA ARG A 71 4.94 -4.92 5.49
C ARG A 71 4.78 -6.33 4.92
N ILE A 72 5.90 -6.95 4.59
CA ILE A 72 5.94 -8.33 4.10
C ILE A 72 6.35 -9.25 5.24
N GLN A 73 5.60 -10.33 5.46
CA GLN A 73 5.85 -11.22 6.59
C GLN A 73 6.67 -12.46 6.21
N ILE A 74 6.23 -13.22 5.21
CA ILE A 74 6.71 -14.62 5.05
C ILE A 74 7.44 -14.86 3.72
N PHE A 75 6.92 -14.32 2.61
CA PHE A 75 7.44 -14.61 1.27
C PHE A 75 8.05 -13.38 0.62
N LEU A 76 8.92 -13.57 -0.38
CA LEU A 76 9.27 -12.47 -1.27
C LEU A 76 8.04 -12.14 -2.12
N ILE A 77 7.62 -10.88 -2.10
CA ILE A 77 6.45 -10.40 -2.83
C ILE A 77 6.87 -9.39 -3.88
N GLN A 78 6.29 -9.53 -5.08
CA GLN A 78 6.42 -8.57 -6.17
C GLN A 78 5.18 -7.68 -6.21
N LEU A 79 5.39 -6.38 -6.04
CA LEU A 79 4.36 -5.34 -6.12
C LEU A 79 4.46 -4.68 -7.48
N TYR A 80 3.42 -4.79 -8.29
CA TYR A 80 3.33 -4.09 -9.56
C TYR A 80 2.79 -2.67 -9.34
N LEU A 81 3.42 -1.72 -10.01
CA LEU A 81 2.97 -0.33 -10.03
C LEU A 81 1.91 -0.17 -11.11
N ASP A 82 0.89 0.59 -10.79
CA ASP A 82 -0.10 0.99 -11.79
C ASP A 82 0.57 1.83 -12.90
N GLN A 83 0.08 1.66 -14.13
CA GLN A 83 0.72 2.19 -15.34
C GLN A 83 -0.07 3.35 -15.97
N GLU A 84 -0.87 4.08 -15.19
CA GLU A 84 -1.61 5.26 -15.67
C GLU A 84 -0.71 6.34 -16.30
#